data_AF-A0A956CV22-F1
#
_entry.id   AF-A0A956CV22-F1
#
_cell.length_a   1.000
_cell.length_b   1.000
_cell.length_c   1.000
_cell.angle_alpha   90.00
_cell.angle_beta   90.00
_cell.angle_gamma   90.00
#
_symmetry.space_group_name_H-M   'P 1'
#
loop_
_entity.id
_entity.type
_entity.pdbx_description
1 polymer ?
#
loop_
_entity_poly.entity_id
_entity_poly.type
_entity_poly.pdbx_seq_one_letter_code
_entity_poly.pdbx_strand_id
1 'polypeptide(L)'
;MSTAEPKSPSPSSVLDALTAERLLDISRTFGIRVEGGRETKGRMAERIGVQLEGRLPTVLRELGRDELRAVCRRHGLDDASRSRNELLARVLEAAGMDPGRSVPPPPEHHLDQLPQPGQVVQARHRQWLVESVHPGGEHDSARVCLVCLDDDAPGEELELLWDLEVGARVIDPAAEGLDP
;
A
#
# COMPACT_ATOMS: atom_id res chain seq x y z
N MET A 1 -5.81 -22.59 34.71
CA MET A 1 -5.52 -21.35 33.97
C MET A 1 -5.10 -21.77 32.56
N SER A 2 -6.04 -21.80 31.61
CA SER A 2 -5.74 -22.25 30.24
C SER A 2 -5.01 -21.14 29.50
N THR A 3 -3.70 -21.28 29.38
CA THR A 3 -2.89 -20.55 28.41
C THR A 3 -3.30 -21.03 27.01
N ALA A 4 -4.13 -20.23 26.33
CA ALA A 4 -4.50 -20.48 24.95
C ALA A 4 -3.24 -20.38 24.07
N GLU A 5 -3.00 -21.39 23.23
CA GLU A 5 -1.95 -21.36 22.20
C GLU A 5 -2.08 -20.07 21.37
N PRO A 6 -0.95 -19.46 20.92
CA PRO A 6 -1.00 -18.29 20.08
C PRO A 6 -1.63 -18.68 18.73
N LYS A 7 -2.93 -18.42 18.59
CA LYS A 7 -3.64 -18.59 17.32
C LYS A 7 -3.01 -17.64 16.31
N SER A 8 -2.56 -18.22 15.20
CA SER A 8 -2.09 -17.47 14.03
C SER A 8 -3.09 -16.38 13.67
N PRO A 9 -2.63 -15.14 13.38
CA PRO A 9 -3.51 -14.06 12.98
C PRO A 9 -4.34 -14.44 11.75
N SER A 10 -5.65 -14.30 11.88
CA SER A 10 -6.62 -14.43 10.79
C SER A 10 -7.43 -13.13 10.66
N PRO A 11 -8.15 -12.91 9.55
CA PRO A 11 -9.00 -11.73 9.42
C PRO A 11 -9.95 -11.56 10.62
N SER A 12 -10.65 -12.62 11.04
CA SER A 12 -11.55 -12.56 12.19
C SER A 12 -10.84 -12.23 13.51
N SER A 13 -9.64 -12.77 13.74
CA SER A 13 -8.91 -12.51 14.98
C SER A 13 -8.32 -11.10 15.03
N VAL A 14 -7.87 -10.57 13.89
CA VAL A 14 -7.38 -9.20 13.71
C VAL A 14 -8.51 -8.20 13.92
N LEU A 15 -9.66 -8.45 13.29
CA LEU A 15 -10.84 -7.60 13.43
C LEU A 15 -11.36 -7.56 14.87
N ASP A 16 -11.26 -8.66 15.62
CA ASP A 16 -11.66 -8.68 17.03
C ASP A 16 -10.76 -7.80 17.94
N ALA A 17 -9.62 -7.31 17.44
CA ALA A 17 -8.82 -6.30 18.14
C ALA A 17 -9.38 -4.86 18.00
N LEU A 18 -10.31 -4.64 17.06
CA LEU A 18 -10.85 -3.32 16.74
C LEU A 18 -12.10 -2.98 17.57
N THR A 19 -12.49 -1.70 17.56
CA THR A 19 -13.75 -1.23 18.16
C THR A 19 -14.95 -1.59 17.28
N ALA A 20 -16.16 -1.59 17.86
CA ALA A 20 -17.38 -1.86 17.08
C ALA A 20 -17.63 -0.82 15.97
N GLU A 21 -17.30 0.46 16.24
CA GLU A 21 -17.36 1.53 15.24
C GLU A 21 -16.40 1.24 14.08
N ARG A 22 -15.16 0.86 14.38
CA ARG A 22 -14.18 0.55 13.35
C ARG A 22 -14.55 -0.69 12.53
N LEU A 23 -15.16 -1.70 13.15
CA LEU A 23 -15.71 -2.85 12.42
C LEU A 23 -16.77 -2.44 11.39
N LEU A 24 -17.62 -1.46 11.71
CA LEU A 24 -18.59 -0.90 10.76
C LEU A 24 -17.93 -0.08 9.64
N ASP A 25 -16.83 0.61 9.93
CA ASP A 25 -16.05 1.28 8.88
C ASP A 25 -15.43 0.26 7.93
N ILE A 26 -14.75 -0.76 8.47
CA ILE A 26 -14.13 -1.83 7.68
C ILE A 26 -15.19 -2.53 6.82
N SER A 27 -16.37 -2.85 7.38
CA SER A 27 -17.42 -3.46 6.58
C SER A 27 -17.85 -2.57 5.42
N ARG A 28 -17.92 -1.25 5.61
CA ARG A 28 -18.22 -0.29 4.54
C ARG A 28 -17.11 -0.24 3.49
N THR A 29 -15.84 -0.18 3.91
CA THR A 29 -14.67 -0.17 3.00
C THR A 29 -14.66 -1.40 2.08
N PHE A 30 -15.01 -2.58 2.60
CA PHE A 30 -15.03 -3.81 1.82
C PHE A 30 -16.39 -4.16 1.19
N GLY A 31 -17.40 -3.30 1.32
CA GLY A 31 -18.74 -3.54 0.79
C GLY A 31 -19.50 -4.71 1.45
N ILE A 32 -19.11 -5.07 2.68
CA ILE A 32 -19.70 -6.17 3.44
C ILE A 32 -20.95 -5.69 4.17
N ARG A 33 -22.07 -6.37 3.94
CA ARG A 33 -23.33 -6.10 4.64
C ARG A 33 -23.28 -6.63 6.07
N VAL A 34 -23.42 -5.72 7.03
CA VAL A 34 -23.60 -6.02 8.44
C VAL A 34 -25.05 -5.68 8.76
N GLU A 35 -25.89 -6.69 9.00
CA GLU A 35 -27.27 -6.45 9.44
C GLU A 35 -27.25 -5.67 10.76
N GLY A 36 -27.89 -4.50 10.77
CA GLY A 36 -27.96 -3.64 11.93
C GLY A 36 -28.91 -4.21 12.98
N GLY A 37 -28.41 -4.41 14.20
CA GLY A 37 -29.23 -4.75 15.37
C GLY A 37 -28.63 -5.85 16.26
N ARG A 38 -28.49 -5.57 17.56
CA ARG A 38 -28.12 -6.49 18.68
C ARG A 38 -26.90 -7.41 18.50
N GLU A 39 -26.13 -7.29 17.42
CA GLU A 39 -24.92 -8.09 17.21
C GLU A 39 -23.80 -7.63 18.14
N THR A 40 -23.18 -8.58 18.85
CA THR A 40 -21.99 -8.30 19.66
C THR A 40 -20.79 -8.01 18.77
N LYS A 41 -19.88 -7.14 19.22
CA LYS A 41 -18.60 -6.82 18.55
C LYS A 41 -17.84 -8.07 18.06
N GLY A 42 -17.73 -9.12 18.88
CA GLY A 42 -17.03 -10.36 18.52
C GLY A 42 -17.70 -11.12 17.37
N ARG A 43 -19.03 -11.26 17.40
CA ARG A 43 -19.80 -11.87 16.29
C ARG A 43 -19.69 -11.05 15.00
N MET A 44 -19.68 -9.72 15.12
CA MET A 44 -19.47 -8.83 13.98
C MET A 44 -18.08 -9.04 13.37
N ALA A 45 -17.01 -9.07 14.18
CA ALA A 45 -15.65 -9.34 13.72
C ALA A 45 -15.52 -10.72 13.06
N GLU A 46 -16.15 -11.75 13.63
CA GLU A 46 -16.18 -13.09 13.07
C GLU A 46 -16.87 -13.11 11.70
N ARG A 47 -18.06 -12.53 11.57
CA ARG A 47 -18.83 -12.47 10.32
C ARG A 47 -18.11 -11.70 9.21
N ILE A 48 -17.52 -10.56 9.55
CA ILE A 48 -16.73 -9.77 8.59
C ILE A 48 -15.48 -10.57 8.20
N GLY A 49 -14.80 -11.17 9.17
CA GLY A 49 -13.56 -11.91 8.95
C GLY A 49 -13.73 -13.15 8.07
N VAL A 50 -14.84 -13.89 8.20
CA VAL A 50 -15.16 -15.02 7.30
C VAL A 50 -15.27 -14.57 5.85
N GLN A 51 -15.85 -13.38 5.59
CA GLN A 51 -15.95 -12.83 4.23
C GLN A 51 -14.62 -12.28 3.69
N LEU A 52 -13.65 -12.06 4.57
CA LEU A 52 -12.30 -11.56 4.23
C LEU A 52 -11.24 -12.65 4.32
N GLU A 53 -11.63 -13.91 4.37
CA GLU A 53 -10.71 -15.04 4.37
C GLU A 53 -9.79 -15.00 3.14
N GLY A 54 -8.49 -15.28 3.35
CA GLY A 54 -7.46 -15.12 2.32
C GLY A 54 -7.07 -13.67 1.99
N ARG A 55 -7.76 -12.66 2.53
CA ARG A 55 -7.48 -11.22 2.27
C ARG A 55 -6.82 -10.51 3.44
N LEU A 56 -6.18 -11.25 4.35
CA LEU A 56 -5.52 -10.70 5.54
C LEU A 56 -4.57 -9.52 5.24
N PRO A 57 -3.69 -9.56 4.22
CA PRO A 57 -2.86 -8.42 3.88
C PRO A 57 -3.65 -7.15 3.57
N THR A 58 -4.77 -7.28 2.87
CA THR A 58 -5.62 -6.16 2.50
C THR A 58 -6.33 -5.59 3.72
N VAL A 59 -6.77 -6.44 4.65
CA VAL A 59 -7.32 -5.97 5.93
C VAL A 59 -6.27 -5.17 6.70
N LEU A 60 -5.07 -5.72 6.88
CA LEU A 60 -3.98 -5.06 7.63
C LEU A 60 -3.57 -3.71 7.03
N ARG A 61 -3.68 -3.56 5.70
CA ARG A 61 -3.43 -2.30 5.00
C ARG A 61 -4.42 -1.18 5.36
N GLU A 62 -5.63 -1.49 5.78
CA GLU A 62 -6.63 -0.52 6.24
C GLU A 62 -6.44 -0.08 7.69
N LEU A 63 -5.57 -0.75 8.45
CA LEU A 63 -5.34 -0.43 9.85
C LEU A 63 -4.29 0.67 10.02
N GLY A 64 -4.56 1.58 10.94
CA GLY A 64 -3.61 2.54 11.46
C GLY A 64 -2.58 1.91 12.40
N ARG A 65 -1.57 2.69 12.80
CA ARG A 65 -0.50 2.22 13.70
C ARG A 65 -1.02 1.70 15.03
N ASP A 66 -1.91 2.44 15.69
CA ASP A 66 -2.37 2.07 17.03
C ASP A 66 -3.30 0.85 17.02
N GLU A 67 -4.04 0.66 15.93
CA GLU A 67 -4.82 -0.54 15.67
C GLU A 67 -3.90 -1.75 15.44
N LEU A 68 -2.83 -1.60 14.64
CA LEU A 68 -1.83 -2.65 14.46
C LEU A 68 -1.11 -3.00 15.77
N ARG A 69 -0.87 -2.03 16.66
CA ARG A 69 -0.36 -2.32 18.02
C ARG A 69 -1.36 -3.12 18.83
N ALA A 70 -2.65 -2.79 18.76
CA ALA A 70 -3.69 -3.56 19.44
C ALA A 70 -3.75 -5.01 18.93
N VAL A 71 -3.59 -5.21 17.62
CA VAL A 71 -3.48 -6.54 16.99
C VAL A 71 -2.23 -7.27 17.49
N CYS A 72 -1.07 -6.61 17.52
CA CYS A 72 0.17 -7.20 18.05
C CYS A 72 0.00 -7.67 19.50
N ARG A 73 -0.51 -6.81 20.39
CA ARG A 73 -0.78 -7.16 21.80
C ARG A 73 -1.70 -8.36 21.93
N ARG A 74 -2.77 -8.41 21.12
CA ARG A 74 -3.73 -9.51 21.14
C ARG A 74 -3.09 -10.85 20.76
N HIS A 75 -2.18 -10.82 19.79
CA HIS A 75 -1.49 -12.02 19.30
C HIS A 75 -0.18 -12.33 20.04
N GLY A 76 0.16 -11.59 21.10
CA GLY A 76 1.38 -11.79 21.86
C GLY A 76 2.65 -11.39 21.10
N LEU A 77 2.52 -10.50 20.10
CA LEU A 77 3.62 -9.96 19.31
C LEU A 77 4.13 -8.65 19.93
N ASP A 78 5.40 -8.31 19.67
CA ASP A 78 5.98 -7.02 20.09
C ASP A 78 5.28 -5.83 19.41
N ASP A 79 4.69 -4.94 20.21
CA ASP A 79 3.96 -3.76 19.78
C ASP A 79 4.74 -2.44 19.97
N ALA A 80 6.00 -2.50 20.42
CA ALA A 80 6.78 -1.32 20.77
C ALA A 80 7.17 -0.44 19.55
N SER A 81 7.13 -1.00 18.34
CA SER A 81 7.52 -0.26 17.14
C SER A 81 6.66 1.00 16.91
N ARG A 82 7.31 2.05 16.42
CA ARG A 82 6.67 3.29 15.97
C ARG A 82 6.37 3.28 14.47
N SER A 83 6.91 2.31 13.74
CA SER A 83 6.69 2.10 12.31
C SER A 83 5.44 1.26 12.10
N ARG A 84 4.51 1.80 11.31
CA ARG A 84 3.31 1.08 10.90
C ARG A 84 3.67 -0.19 10.11
N ASN A 85 4.65 -0.08 9.22
CA ASN A 85 5.05 -1.16 8.33
C ASN A 85 5.74 -2.31 9.08
N GLU A 86 6.54 -2.01 10.10
CA GLU A 86 7.14 -3.05 10.96
C GLU A 86 6.07 -3.82 11.74
N LEU A 87 5.06 -3.12 12.28
CA LEU A 87 3.95 -3.78 12.97
C LEU A 87 3.12 -4.66 12.01
N LEU A 88 2.86 -4.16 10.80
CA LEU A 88 2.16 -4.92 9.77
C LEU A 88 2.95 -6.18 9.36
N ALA A 89 4.25 -6.05 9.13
CA ALA A 89 5.13 -7.16 8.76
C ALA A 89 5.12 -8.26 9.83
N ARG A 90 5.21 -7.90 11.11
CA ARG A 90 5.17 -8.85 12.24
C ARG A 90 3.86 -9.65 12.27
N VAL A 91 2.73 -8.98 12.03
CA VAL A 91 1.43 -9.67 12.01
C VAL A 91 1.33 -10.64 10.83
N LEU A 92 1.88 -10.26 9.66
CA LEU A 92 1.93 -11.14 8.49
C LEU A 92 2.85 -12.35 8.71
N GLU A 93 4.05 -12.13 9.23
CA GLU A 93 5.00 -13.20 9.57
C GLU A 93 4.38 -14.19 10.56
N ALA A 94 3.71 -13.68 11.61
CA ALA A 94 3.00 -14.51 12.57
C ALA A 94 1.82 -15.29 11.95
N ALA A 95 1.26 -14.81 10.84
CA ALA A 95 0.24 -15.50 10.05
C ALA A 95 0.83 -16.50 9.04
N GLY A 96 2.16 -16.65 8.99
CA GLY A 96 2.85 -17.49 8.01
C GLY A 96 2.86 -16.90 6.59
N MET A 97 2.63 -15.59 6.46
CA MET A 97 2.66 -14.86 5.19
C MET A 97 3.97 -14.09 5.07
N ASP A 98 4.51 -14.01 3.85
CA ASP A 98 5.66 -13.19 3.54
C ASP A 98 5.24 -11.70 3.40
N PRO A 99 5.73 -10.78 4.27
CA PRO A 99 5.44 -9.36 4.17
C PRO A 99 5.84 -8.75 2.82
N GLY A 100 6.94 -9.23 2.23
CA GLY A 100 7.48 -8.77 0.96
C GLY A 100 6.63 -9.15 -0.26
N ARG A 101 5.76 -10.17 -0.14
CA ARG A 101 4.76 -10.54 -1.16
C ARG A 101 3.38 -9.92 -0.94
N SER A 102 3.15 -9.31 0.23
CA SER A 102 1.82 -8.91 0.73
C SER A 102 1.61 -7.40 0.73
N VAL A 103 2.71 -6.65 0.80
CA VAL A 103 2.79 -5.26 0.37
C VAL A 103 2.92 -5.32 -1.15
N PRO A 104 2.00 -4.74 -1.96
CA PRO A 104 2.33 -4.51 -3.37
C PRO A 104 3.69 -3.81 -3.36
N PRO A 105 4.68 -4.27 -4.14
CA PRO A 105 5.98 -3.60 -4.16
C PRO A 105 5.70 -2.09 -4.26
N PRO A 106 6.40 -1.23 -3.49
CA PRO A 106 6.37 0.20 -3.79
C PRO A 106 6.49 0.29 -5.31
N PRO A 107 5.62 1.04 -6.02
CA PRO A 107 5.79 1.21 -7.47
C PRO A 107 7.26 1.55 -7.63
N GLU A 108 8.00 0.67 -8.30
CA GLU A 108 9.46 0.66 -8.21
C GLU A 108 9.89 2.11 -8.44
N HIS A 109 10.55 2.71 -7.45
CA HIS A 109 11.12 4.02 -7.63
C HIS A 109 12.28 3.81 -8.59
N HIS A 110 11.99 3.76 -9.90
CA HIS A 110 12.94 3.62 -10.99
C HIS A 110 13.78 4.90 -11.15
N LEU A 111 14.23 5.50 -10.04
CA LEU A 111 15.36 6.44 -10.12
C LEU A 111 16.61 5.68 -10.64
N ASP A 112 16.67 4.36 -10.43
CA ASP A 112 17.77 3.50 -10.89
C ASP A 112 17.67 3.08 -12.37
N GLN A 113 16.54 3.31 -13.03
CA GLN A 113 16.37 2.99 -14.45
C GLN A 113 15.89 4.23 -15.20
N LEU A 114 16.69 4.63 -16.20
CA LEU A 114 16.29 5.72 -17.06
C LEU A 114 14.99 5.40 -17.79
N PRO A 115 14.06 6.36 -17.88
CA PRO A 115 12.85 6.17 -18.66
C PRO A 115 13.21 6.00 -20.14
N GLN A 116 12.27 5.48 -20.92
CA GLN A 116 12.39 5.35 -22.36
C GLN A 116 11.50 6.38 -23.07
N PRO A 117 11.92 6.90 -24.23
CA PRO A 117 11.04 7.68 -25.09
C PRO A 117 9.70 6.97 -25.34
N GLY A 118 8.60 7.72 -25.25
CA GLY A 118 7.24 7.21 -25.37
C GLY A 118 6.59 6.76 -24.05
N GLN A 119 7.34 6.68 -22.95
CA GLN A 119 6.76 6.40 -21.64
C GLN A 119 6.16 7.67 -21.01
N VAL A 120 5.22 7.48 -20.08
CA VAL A 120 4.66 8.55 -19.25
C VAL A 120 5.37 8.54 -17.89
N VAL A 121 5.74 9.71 -17.39
CA VAL A 121 6.37 9.90 -16.08
C VAL A 121 5.60 10.92 -15.24
N GLN A 122 5.69 10.77 -13.93
CA GLN A 122 5.27 11.78 -12.97
C GLN A 122 6.52 12.57 -12.53
N ALA A 123 6.50 13.89 -12.64
CA ALA A 123 7.51 14.77 -12.06
C ALA A 123 6.85 16.10 -11.65
N ARG A 124 7.30 16.70 -10.53
CA ARG A 124 6.77 17.98 -10.02
C ARG A 124 5.24 18.05 -9.93
N HIS A 125 4.61 16.93 -9.54
CA HIS A 125 3.16 16.79 -9.43
C HIS A 125 2.36 16.91 -10.76
N ARG A 126 3.04 16.78 -11.92
CA ARG A 126 2.42 16.74 -13.25
C ARG A 126 2.77 15.46 -14.02
N GLN A 127 1.96 15.11 -15.02
CA GLN A 127 2.23 13.99 -15.93
C GLN A 127 2.91 14.48 -17.21
N TRP A 128 3.93 13.74 -17.64
CA TRP A 128 4.73 14.11 -18.80
C TRP A 128 5.00 12.90 -19.70
N LEU A 129 5.03 13.12 -21.01
CA LEU A 129 5.53 12.15 -21.98
C LEU A 129 7.03 12.34 -22.14
N VAL A 130 7.78 11.23 -22.15
CA VAL A 130 9.22 11.23 -22.39
C VAL A 130 9.48 11.35 -23.88
N GLU A 131 10.09 12.45 -24.31
CA GLU A 131 10.46 12.65 -25.71
C GLU A 131 11.86 12.10 -26.02
N SER A 132 12.83 12.38 -25.15
CA SER A 132 14.20 11.91 -25.34
C SER A 132 14.95 11.78 -24.01
N VAL A 133 15.96 10.91 -24.01
CA VAL A 133 16.79 10.62 -22.84
C VAL A 133 18.26 10.64 -23.22
N HIS A 134 19.02 11.39 -22.44
CA HIS A 134 20.47 11.55 -22.56
C HIS A 134 21.12 10.97 -21.31
N PRO A 135 21.68 9.75 -21.36
CA PRO A 135 22.13 9.02 -20.17
C PRO A 135 23.28 9.65 -19.38
N GLY A 136 23.90 10.72 -19.87
CA GLY A 136 25.10 11.31 -19.27
C GLY A 136 26.37 10.47 -19.51
N GLY A 137 27.54 11.09 -19.34
CA GLY A 137 28.83 10.38 -19.28
C GLY A 137 29.12 9.83 -17.88
N GLU A 138 30.31 9.26 -17.66
CA GLU A 138 30.73 8.64 -16.39
C GLU A 138 30.64 9.56 -15.15
N HIS A 139 30.58 10.87 -15.37
CA HIS A 139 30.49 11.89 -14.31
C HIS A 139 29.31 12.86 -14.49
N ASP A 140 28.42 12.62 -15.46
CA ASP A 140 27.27 13.50 -15.71
C ASP A 140 25.97 12.78 -15.36
N SER A 141 25.07 13.50 -14.69
CA SER A 141 23.70 13.07 -14.46
C SER A 141 22.94 12.94 -15.77
N ALA A 142 22.02 11.97 -15.83
CA ALA A 142 21.24 11.72 -17.01
C ALA A 142 20.15 12.79 -17.18
N ARG A 143 20.04 13.36 -18.38
CA ARG A 143 19.04 14.37 -18.74
C ARG A 143 17.86 13.73 -19.45
N VAL A 144 16.66 14.11 -19.07
CA VAL A 144 15.42 13.64 -19.69
C VAL A 144 14.62 14.85 -20.17
N CYS A 145 14.20 14.81 -21.42
CA CYS A 145 13.35 15.82 -22.05
C CYS A 145 11.91 15.32 -22.08
N LEU A 146 11.01 16.15 -21.58
CA LEU A 146 9.63 15.82 -21.28
C LEU A 146 8.69 16.83 -21.92
N VAL A 147 7.50 16.39 -22.33
CA VAL A 147 6.41 17.26 -22.75
C VAL A 147 5.17 17.03 -21.89
N CYS A 148 4.56 18.11 -21.42
CA CYS A 148 3.43 18.07 -20.50
C CYS A 148 2.18 17.46 -21.16
N LEU A 149 1.51 16.56 -20.43
CA LEU A 149 0.26 15.92 -20.85
C LEU A 149 -0.98 16.55 -20.21
N ASP A 150 -0.81 17.47 -19.26
CA ASP A 150 -1.93 18.11 -18.57
C ASP A 150 -2.65 19.12 -19.49
N ASP A 151 -3.98 19.17 -19.39
CA ASP A 151 -4.83 20.06 -20.19
C ASP A 151 -4.63 21.56 -19.91
N ASP A 152 -4.07 21.91 -18.74
CA ASP A 152 -3.85 23.30 -18.33
C ASP A 152 -2.56 23.92 -18.89
N ALA A 153 -1.64 23.07 -19.39
CA ALA A 153 -0.37 23.48 -19.97
C ALA A 153 0.11 22.53 -21.10
N PRO A 154 -0.72 22.22 -22.11
CA PRO A 154 -0.38 21.24 -23.14
C PRO A 154 0.82 21.70 -23.97
N GLY A 155 1.79 20.81 -24.15
CA GLY A 155 2.98 21.09 -24.95
C GLY A 155 4.09 21.86 -24.23
N GLU A 156 3.95 22.14 -22.93
CA GLU A 156 5.06 22.69 -22.13
C GLU A 156 6.20 21.67 -22.06
N GLU A 157 7.42 22.11 -22.37
CA GLU A 157 8.62 21.28 -22.34
C GLU A 157 9.33 21.40 -20.98
N LEU A 158 9.82 20.28 -20.45
CA LEU A 158 10.63 20.22 -19.23
C LEU A 158 11.87 19.36 -19.47
N GLU A 159 13.04 19.92 -19.17
CA GLU A 159 14.28 19.16 -19.09
C GLU A 159 14.72 19.04 -17.63
N LEU A 160 15.06 17.83 -17.20
CA LEU A 160 15.49 17.56 -15.83
C LEU A 160 16.60 16.52 -15.75
N LEU A 161 17.31 16.51 -14.61
CA LEU A 161 18.28 15.49 -14.26
C LEU A 161 17.56 14.36 -13.53
N TRP A 162 17.43 13.19 -14.17
CA TRP A 162 16.54 12.12 -13.71
C TRP A 162 16.88 11.62 -12.31
N ASP A 163 18.17 11.38 -12.08
CA ASP A 163 18.74 10.89 -10.83
C ASP A 163 18.64 11.90 -9.67
N LEU A 164 18.40 13.18 -9.98
CA LEU A 164 18.32 14.26 -8.99
C LEU A 164 16.90 14.82 -8.82
N GLU A 165 15.95 14.44 -9.67
CA GLU A 165 14.58 14.97 -9.61
C GLU A 165 13.75 14.22 -8.54
N VAL A 166 13.42 14.95 -7.48
CA VAL A 166 12.70 14.39 -6.33
C VAL A 166 11.27 14.01 -6.71
N GLY A 167 10.92 12.75 -6.44
CA GLY A 167 9.58 12.24 -6.69
C GLY A 167 9.30 11.90 -8.16
N ALA A 168 10.32 11.96 -9.03
CA ALA A 168 10.23 11.47 -10.39
C ALA A 168 9.99 9.95 -10.41
N ARG A 169 9.04 9.48 -11.22
CA ARG A 169 8.79 8.05 -11.46
C ARG A 169 8.14 7.80 -12.81
N VAL A 170 8.39 6.63 -13.39
CA VAL A 170 7.64 6.11 -14.54
C VAL A 170 6.24 5.71 -14.09
N ILE A 171 5.22 6.04 -14.88
CA ILE A 171 3.83 5.59 -14.68
C ILE A 171 3.62 4.33 -15.51
N ASP A 172 3.27 3.22 -14.86
CA ASP A 172 2.85 1.99 -15.55
C ASP A 172 1.32 2.01 -15.76
N PRO A 173 0.84 2.07 -17.01
CA PRO A 173 -0.60 2.09 -17.32
C PRO A 173 -1.35 0.89 -16.74
N ALA A 174 -0.73 -0.30 -16.70
CA ALA A 174 -1.35 -1.51 -16.18
C ALA A 174 -1.51 -1.44 -14.64
N ALA A 175 -0.57 -0.80 -13.96
CA ALA A 175 -0.64 -0.57 -12.51
C ALA A 175 -1.70 0.47 -12.12
N GLU A 176 -2.00 1.41 -13.02
CA GLU A 176 -3.04 2.45 -12.84
C GLU A 176 -4.45 2.00 -13.31
N GLY A 177 -4.63 0.70 -13.63
CA GLY A 177 -5.94 0.13 -13.94
C GLY A 177 -6.43 0.35 -15.38
N LEU A 178 -5.52 0.73 -16.29
CA LEU A 178 -5.76 0.75 -17.73
C LEU A 178 -5.20 -0.54 -18.33
N ASP A 179 -5.98 -1.61 -18.28
CA ASP A 179 -5.69 -2.81 -19.09
C ASP A 179 -5.94 -2.47 -20.58
N PRO A 180 -5.14 -3.02 -21.51
CA PRO A 180 -5.28 -2.76 -22.95
C PRO A 180 -6.57 -3.28 -23.57
#